data_AF-A0A381XLL4-F1
#
_entry.id   AF-A0A381XLL4-F1
#
_cell.length_a   1.000
_cell.length_b   1.000
_cell.length_c   1.000
_cell.angle_alpha   90.00
_cell.angle_beta   90.00
_cell.angle_gamma   90.00
#
_symmetry.space_group_name_H-M   'P 1'
#
loop_
_entity.id
_entity.type
_entity.pdbx_description
1 polymer ?
#
loop_
_entity_poly.entity_id
_entity_poly.type
_entity_poly.pdbx_seq_one_letter_code
_entity_poly.pdbx_strand_id
1 'polypeptide(L)' 'MSSFGRILTTPLHKMHLDADAKMVPFAGYEMPLQYPL' A
#
# COMPACT_ATOMS: atom_id res chain seq x y z
N MET A 1 -16.35 -9.37 -11.86
CA MET A 1 -15.52 -8.80 -10.78
C MET A 1 -14.08 -8.99 -11.18
N SER A 2 -13.37 -7.91 -11.51
CA SER A 2 -12.02 -7.97 -12.08
C SER A 2 -11.09 -8.74 -11.14
N SER A 3 -10.44 -9.80 -11.65
CA SER A 3 -9.39 -10.51 -10.94
C SER A 3 -8.21 -9.55 -10.80
N PHE A 4 -8.05 -8.95 -9.63
CA PHE A 4 -6.86 -8.16 -9.33
C PHE A 4 -5.68 -9.12 -9.23
N GLY A 5 -4.74 -9.03 -10.17
CA GLY A 5 -3.48 -9.75 -10.10
C GLY A 5 -2.74 -9.43 -8.79
N ARG A 6 -1.77 -10.28 -8.44
CA ARG A 6 -0.94 -10.11 -7.23
C ARG A 6 -0.43 -8.67 -7.13
N ILE A 7 -0.83 -7.96 -6.08
CA ILE A 7 -0.34 -6.62 -5.75
C ILE A 7 1.10 -6.72 -5.24
N LEU A 8 1.97 -5.83 -5.71
CA LEU A 8 3.37 -5.72 -5.30
C LEU A 8 3.52 -4.76 -4.11
N THR A 9 4.61 -4.87 -3.35
CA THR A 9 4.92 -3.95 -2.24
C THR A 9 6.10 -3.07 -2.58
N THR A 10 6.13 -1.85 -2.04
CA THR A 10 7.28 -0.94 -2.19
C THR A 10 8.42 -1.30 -1.20
N PRO A 11 9.67 -0.87 -1.45
CA PRO A 11 10.79 -1.14 -0.54
C PRO A 11 10.59 -0.64 0.91
N LEU A 12 9.79 0.43 1.08
CA LEU A 12 9.48 1.02 2.39
C LEU A 12 8.12 0.56 2.94
N HIS A 13 7.52 -0.49 2.40
CA HIS A 13 6.19 -0.97 2.80
C HIS A 13 6.07 -1.19 4.32
N LYS A 14 7.06 -1.83 4.94
CA LYS A 14 7.08 -2.06 6.39
C LYS A 14 7.09 -0.76 7.19
N MET A 15 7.88 0.23 6.75
CA MET A 15 7.96 1.55 7.39
C MET A 15 6.61 2.29 7.30
N HIS A 16 5.89 2.15 6.19
CA HIS A 16 4.57 2.74 6.04
C HIS A 16 3.55 2.10 7.01
N LEU A 17 3.57 0.78 7.15
CA LEU A 17 2.73 0.08 8.11
C LEU A 17 3.06 0.47 9.56
N ASP A 18 4.35 0.59 9.89
CA ASP A 18 4.80 0.96 11.24
C ASP A 18 4.47 2.41 11.60
N ALA A 19 4.24 3.26 10.61
CA ALA A 19 3.75 4.62 10.76
C ALA A 19 2.21 4.69 10.65
N ASP A 20 1.50 3.56 10.79
CA ASP A 20 0.04 3.44 10.73
C ASP A 20 -0.57 4.04 9.43
N ALA A 21 0.14 3.93 8.31
CA ALA A 21 -0.33 4.43 7.03
C ALA A 21 -1.54 3.63 6.52
N LYS A 22 -2.50 4.35 5.94
CA LYS A 22 -3.60 3.76 5.17
C LYS A 22 -3.08 3.32 3.81
N MET A 23 -2.93 2.02 3.62
CA MET A 23 -2.47 1.42 2.36
C MET A 23 -3.64 1.19 1.39
N VAL A 24 -3.41 1.44 0.10
CA VAL A 24 -4.39 1.24 -0.98
C VAL A 24 -3.73 0.64 -2.23
N PRO A 25 -4.45 -0.18 -3.02
CA PRO A 25 -3.95 -0.66 -4.29
C PRO A 25 -3.93 0.48 -5.32
N PHE A 26 -2.74 0.79 -5.83
CA PHE A 26 -2.54 1.80 -6.86
C PHE A 26 -1.48 1.34 -7.86
N ALA A 27 -1.80 1.38 -9.16
CA ALA A 27 -0.90 0.98 -10.25
C ALA A 27 -0.24 -0.41 -10.06
N GLY A 28 -0.92 -1.34 -9.39
CA GLY A 28 -0.41 -2.69 -9.12
C GLY A 28 0.48 -2.81 -7.87
N TYR A 29 0.58 -1.76 -7.05
CA TYR A 29 1.34 -1.73 -5.79
C TYR A 29 0.44 -1.37 -4.59
N GLU A 30 0.81 -1.84 -3.40
CA GLU A 30 0.32 -1.32 -2.12
C GLU A 30 1.04 0.00 -1.83
N MET A 31 0.31 1.11 -1.88
CA MET A 31 0.84 2.47 -1.70
C MET A 31 0.19 3.16 -0.49
N PRO A 32 0.93 3.99 0.26
CA PRO A 32 0.36 4.78 1.35
C PRO A 32 -0.46 5.94 0.78
N LEU A 33 -1.74 6.05 1.18
CA LEU A 33 -2.60 7.18 0.83
C LEU A 33 -2.55 8.30 1.88
N GLN A 34 -2.44 7.93 3.16
CA GLN A 34 -2.49 8.85 4.30
C GLN A 34 -1.71 8.27 5.48
N TYR A 35 -1.07 9.14 6.26
CA TYR A 35 -0.51 8.84 7.58
C TYR A 35 -1.35 9.51 8.66
N PRO A 36 -1.38 8.96 9.90
CA PRO A 36 -1.91 9.67 11.04
C PRO A 36 -1.10 10.96 11.27
N LEU A 37 -1.80 12.04 11.66
CA LEU A 37 -1.19 13.30 12.07
C LEU A 37 -0.73 13.22 13.53
#